data_AF-A0A6G1BR25-F1
#
_entry.id   AF-A0A6G1BR25-F1
#
_cell.length_a   1.000
_cell.length_b   1.000
_cell.length_c   1.000
_cell.angle_alpha   90.00
_cell.angle_beta   90.00
_cell.angle_gamma   90.00
#
_symmetry.space_group_name_H-M   'P 1'
#
loop_
_entity.id
_entity.type
_entity.pdbx_description
1 polymer ?
#
loop_
_entity_poly.entity_id
_entity_poly.type
_entity_poly.pdbx_seq_one_letter_code
_entity_poly.pdbx_strand_id
1 'polypeptide(L)' 'MQGASALGINGLSDLCAQKTADAVKGRTVQEVKQLLGIVDVGMTPDEELQLQHDNEVTVCLR' A
#
# COMPACT_ATOMS: atom_id res chain seq x y z
N MET A 1 -3.63 8.54 11.53
CA MET A 1 -4.90 7.78 11.43
C MET A 1 -5.51 7.47 12.79
N GLN A 2 -4.71 7.07 13.80
CA GLN A 2 -5.18 6.79 15.16
C GLN A 2 -5.96 7.95 15.82
N GLY A 3 -5.61 9.21 15.55
CA GLY A 3 -6.33 10.37 16.10
C GLY A 3 -7.76 10.57 15.56
N ALA A 4 -8.02 10.25 14.29
CA ALA A 4 -9.37 10.38 13.71
C ALA A 4 -10.29 9.26 14.20
N SER A 5 -9.77 8.03 14.29
CA SER A 5 -10.47 6.88 14.86
C SER A 5 -10.72 7.05 16.37
N ALA A 6 -9.76 7.64 17.12
CA ALA A 6 -9.90 7.93 18.55
C ALA A 6 -10.92 9.04 18.85
N LEU A 7 -11.11 9.99 17.92
CA LEU A 7 -12.10 11.07 18.03
C LEU A 7 -13.50 10.67 17.50
N GLY A 8 -13.68 9.45 16.99
CA GLY A 8 -14.96 8.93 16.50
C GLY A 8 -15.48 9.62 15.23
N ILE A 9 -14.63 10.36 14.52
CA ILE A 9 -15.02 11.08 13.30
C ILE A 9 -14.82 10.14 12.10
N ASN A 10 -15.83 9.33 11.82
CA ASN A 10 -15.77 8.29 10.78
C ASN A 10 -15.32 8.83 9.41
N GLY A 11 -15.88 9.97 8.97
CA GLY A 11 -15.51 10.58 7.68
C GLY A 11 -14.07 11.12 7.61
N LEU A 12 -13.43 11.40 8.75
CA LEU A 12 -12.04 11.85 8.78
C LEU A 12 -11.08 10.67 8.63
N SER A 13 -11.45 9.49 9.15
CA SER A 13 -10.70 8.26 8.92
C SER A 13 -10.74 7.86 7.44
N ASP A 14 -11.92 7.93 6.82
CA ASP A 14 -12.10 7.66 5.39
C ASP A 14 -11.29 8.64 4.53
N LEU A 15 -11.31 9.94 4.84
CA LEU A 15 -10.53 10.94 4.12
C LEU A 15 -9.02 10.70 4.26
N CYS A 16 -8.55 10.33 5.44
CA CYS A 16 -7.15 9.95 5.65
C CYS A 16 -6.78 8.68 4.87
N ALA A 17 -7.67 7.68 4.81
CA ALA A 17 -7.47 6.47 4.03
C ALA A 17 -7.41 6.78 2.52
N GLN A 18 -8.33 7.61 2.01
CA GLN A 18 -8.33 8.06 0.61
C GLN A 18 -7.07 8.85 0.26
N LYS A 19 -6.66 9.79 1.11
CA LYS A 19 -5.41 10.55 0.87
C LYS A 19 -4.17 9.66 0.85
N THR A 20 -4.14 8.65 1.72
CA THR A 20 -3.06 7.64 1.70
C THR A 20 -3.14 6.79 0.43
N ALA A 21 -4.34 6.38 0.02
CA ALA A 21 -4.57 5.63 -1.20
C ALA A 21 -4.11 6.42 -2.45
N ASP A 22 -4.46 7.70 -2.55
CA ASP A 22 -3.99 8.58 -3.63
C ASP A 22 -2.47 8.79 -3.58
N ALA A 23 -1.87 8.83 -2.39
CA ALA A 23 -0.42 8.95 -2.25
C ALA A 23 0.33 7.70 -2.74
N VAL A 24 -0.27 6.51 -2.66
CA VAL A 24 0.34 5.25 -3.13
C VAL A 24 -0.09 4.88 -4.55
N LYS A 25 -1.24 5.37 -5.03
CA LYS A 25 -1.78 5.05 -6.34
C LYS A 25 -0.85 5.54 -7.45
N GLY A 26 -0.50 4.64 -8.36
CA GLY A 26 0.36 4.93 -9.52
C GLY A 26 1.85 5.05 -9.21
N ARG A 27 2.26 4.86 -7.95
CA ARG A 27 3.68 4.73 -7.57
C ARG A 27 4.13 3.27 -7.63
N THR A 28 5.42 3.06 -7.84
CA THR A 28 6.01 1.72 -7.78
C THR A 28 6.08 1.20 -6.35
N VAL A 29 6.11 -0.12 -6.18
CA VAL A 29 6.24 -0.77 -4.86
C VAL A 29 7.46 -0.24 -4.09
N GLN A 30 8.58 0.01 -4.78
CA GLN A 30 9.79 0.54 -4.17
C GLN A 30 9.62 1.98 -3.65
N GLU A 31 8.98 2.85 -4.42
CA GLU A 31 8.68 4.23 -3.99
C GLU A 31 7.67 4.25 -2.83
N VAL A 32 6.70 3.35 -2.83
CA VAL A 32 5.74 3.17 -1.73
C VAL A 32 6.47 2.70 -0.47
N LYS A 33 7.35 1.69 -0.58
CA LYS A 33 8.20 1.22 0.53
C LYS A 33 9.01 2.38 1.12
N GLN A 34 9.64 3.21 0.29
CA GLN A 34 10.37 4.40 0.75
C GLN A 34 9.48 5.46 1.38
N LEU A 35 8.33 5.77 0.77
CA LEU A 35 7.37 6.77 1.26
C LEU A 35 6.81 6.41 2.65
N LEU A 36 6.56 5.12 2.88
CA LEU A 36 6.04 4.60 4.14
C LEU A 36 7.15 4.20 5.13
N GLY A 37 8.42 4.30 4.75
CA GLY A 37 9.56 3.89 5.59
C GLY A 37 9.56 2.39 5.90
N ILE A 38 9.00 1.57 5.02
CA ILE A 38 8.98 0.12 5.15
C ILE A 38 10.38 -0.39 4.83
N VAL A 39 11.07 -0.89 5.86
CA VAL A 39 12.31 -1.65 5.68
C VAL A 39 11.92 -3.03 5.18
N ASP A 40 12.60 -3.52 4.16
CA ASP A 40 12.38 -4.87 3.65
C ASP A 40 12.99 -5.88 4.64
N VAL A 41 12.16 -6.38 5.57
CA VAL A 41 12.61 -7.27 6.65
C VAL A 41 12.20 -8.73 6.43
N GLY A 42 11.55 -9.09 5.31
CA GLY A 42 10.83 -10.36 5.30
C GLY A 42 10.25 -10.88 3.99
N MET A 43 10.88 -10.62 2.84
CA MET A 43 10.67 -11.49 1.67
C MET A 43 12.00 -11.89 1.06
N THR A 44 12.08 -13.15 0.67
CA THR A 44 13.16 -13.62 -0.20
C THR A 44 12.93 -13.10 -1.63
N PRO A 45 13.98 -12.89 -2.43
CA PRO A 45 13.84 -12.39 -3.80
C PRO A 45 12.92 -13.27 -4.66
N ASP A 46 12.88 -14.58 -4.42
CA ASP A 46 11.95 -15.51 -5.08
C ASP A 46 10.48 -15.22 -4.73
N GLU A 47 10.16 -14.95 -3.47
CA GLU A 47 8.79 -14.60 -3.04
C GLU A 47 8.33 -13.27 -3.65
N GLU A 48 9.21 -12.26 -3.70
CA GLU A 48 8.89 -10.98 -4.36
C GLU A 48 8.64 -11.16 -5.86
N LEU A 49 9.43 -12.00 -6.52
CA LEU A 49 9.31 -12.27 -7.95
C LEU A 49 8.00 -13.01 -8.27
N GLN A 50 7.63 -13.96 -7.41
CA GLN A 50 6.39 -14.72 -7.54
C GLN A 50 5.16 -13.83 -7.35
N LEU A 51 5.20 -12.93 -6.35
CA LEU A 51 4.14 -11.94 -6.13
C LEU A 51 4.04 -10.94 -7.29
N GLN A 52 5.17 -10.53 -7.88
CA GLN A 52 5.16 -9.64 -9.03
C GLN A 52 4.50 -10.31 -10.23
N HIS A 53 4.87 -11.56 -10.52
CA HIS A 53 4.24 -12.38 -11.56
C HIS A 53 2.74 -12.56 -11.33
N ASP A 54 2.32 -12.93 -10.11
CA ASP A 54 0.90 -13.14 -9.77
C ASP A 54 0.08 -11.85 -9.90
N ASN A 55 0.67 -10.71 -9.55
CA ASN A 55 0.04 -9.40 -9.69
C ASN A 55 -0.14 -9.02 -11.17
N GLU A 56 0.85 -9.32 -12.02
CA GLU A 56 0.77 -9.13 -13.48
C GLU A 56 -0.31 -10.02 -14.12
N VAL A 57 -0.35 -11.31 -13.75
CA VAL A 57 -1.38 -12.26 -14.24
C VAL A 57 -2.78 -11.82 -13.81
N THR A 58 -2.93 -11.35 -12.56
CA THR A 58 -4.22 -10.87 -12.04
C THR A 58 -4.69 -9.59 -12.74
N VAL A 59 -3.78 -8.68 -13.06
CA VAL A 59 -4.09 -7.47 -13.86
C VAL A 59 -4.51 -7.83 -15.28
N CYS A 60 -3.89 -8.83 -15.90
CA CYS A 60 -4.23 -9.27 -17.25
C CYS A 60 -5.59 -10.00 -17.34
N LEU A 61 -6.11 -10.51 -16.23
CA LEU A 61 -7.39 -11.22 -16.14
C LEU A 61 -8.60 -10.30 -15.84
N ARG A 62 -8.37 -8.99 -15.62
CA ARG A 62 -9.39 -8.02 -15.19
C ARG A 62 -9.72 -6.99 -16.26
#